data_AF-A0A7S0DA94-F1
#
_entry.id   AF-A0A7S0DA94-F1
#
_cell.length_a   1.000
_cell.length_b   1.000
_cell.length_c   1.000
_cell.angle_alpha   90.00
_cell.angle_beta   90.00
_cell.angle_gamma   90.00
#
_symmetry.space_group_name_H-M   'P 1'
#
loop_
_entity.id
_entity.type
_entity.pdbx_description
1 polymer ?
#
loop_
_entity_poly.entity_id
_entity_poly.type
_entity_poly.pdbx_seq_one_letter_code
_entity_poly.pdbx_strand_id
1 'polypeptide(L)'
;MVLVLCIGDMHVPHRATDLPPKFKKLLVPGKIQHVLCTGDLCVKEAYDYLRGLCPNPGNVHVVQGVYDEMGGAHGGVAFPETKTVRVGAFTIGLIHGHQIVPWGDVDQLASVQRKMNADVLVVGHRAGFASHKIEDR
;
A
#
# COMPACT_ATOMS: atom_id res chain seq x y z
N MET A 1 4.73 -3.96 -20.81
CA MET A 1 3.88 -4.47 -19.70
C MET A 1 4.43 -3.88 -18.40
N VAL A 2 3.56 -3.40 -17.50
CA VAL A 2 3.96 -2.85 -16.19
C VAL A 2 3.33 -3.71 -15.10
N LEU A 3 4.15 -4.20 -14.16
CA LEU A 3 3.74 -4.98 -13.01
C LEU A 3 3.82 -4.12 -11.75
N VAL A 4 2.68 -4.01 -11.06
CA VAL A 4 2.53 -3.27 -9.81
C VAL A 4 2.21 -4.26 -8.68
N LEU A 5 3.01 -4.26 -7.62
CA LEU A 5 2.72 -5.01 -6.40
C LEU A 5 1.88 -4.15 -5.46
N CYS A 6 0.71 -4.65 -5.05
CA CYS A 6 -0.06 -4.08 -3.94
C CYS A 6 0.15 -4.95 -2.68
N ILE A 7 0.53 -4.33 -1.56
CA ILE A 7 0.86 -5.02 -0.30
C ILE A 7 0.61 -4.08 0.91
N GLY A 8 0.57 -4.60 2.13
CA GLY A 8 0.51 -3.79 3.36
C GLY A 8 -0.03 -4.62 4.51
N ASP A 9 -0.44 -3.96 5.59
CA ASP A 9 -0.96 -4.60 6.82
C ASP A 9 -0.04 -5.71 7.33
N MET A 10 1.28 -5.47 7.24
CA MET A 10 2.30 -6.46 7.55
C MET A 10 2.43 -6.70 9.05
N HIS A 11 2.33 -5.63 9.84
CA HIS A 11 2.45 -5.62 11.29
C HIS A 11 3.68 -6.38 11.82
N VAL A 12 4.82 -6.25 11.14
CA VAL A 12 6.08 -6.87 11.56
C VAL A 12 6.80 -5.90 12.51
N PRO A 13 7.22 -6.30 13.73
CA PRO A 13 7.20 -7.66 14.30
C PRO A 13 5.99 -7.96 15.20
N HIS A 14 5.06 -7.01 15.38
CA HIS A 14 4.06 -7.06 16.44
C HIS A 14 3.02 -8.19 16.31
N ARG A 15 2.61 -8.53 15.08
CA ARG A 15 1.60 -9.56 14.80
C ARG A 15 2.12 -10.68 13.88
N ALA A 16 3.19 -10.41 13.15
CA ALA A 16 3.89 -11.37 12.32
C ALA A 16 5.39 -11.19 12.49
N THR A 17 6.14 -12.28 12.43
CA THR A 17 7.60 -12.20 12.45
C THR A 17 8.17 -11.84 11.09
N ASP A 18 7.48 -12.21 10.01
CA ASP A 18 7.95 -12.03 8.64
C ASP A 18 6.84 -12.33 7.61
N LEU A 19 7.09 -12.00 6.32
CA LEU A 19 6.28 -12.49 5.20
C LEU A 19 6.38 -14.02 5.08
N PRO A 20 5.28 -14.71 4.72
CA PRO A 20 5.31 -16.14 4.42
C PRO A 20 6.40 -16.51 3.41
N PRO A 21 7.22 -17.55 3.66
CA PRO A 21 8.36 -17.90 2.79
C PRO A 21 7.98 -18.17 1.33
N LYS A 22 6.76 -18.69 1.10
CA LYS A 22 6.25 -18.92 -0.26
C LYS A 22 6.04 -17.61 -1.02
N PHE A 23 5.56 -16.55 -0.37
CA PHE A 23 5.44 -15.23 -1.00
C PHE A 23 6.79 -14.60 -1.25
N LYS A 24 7.75 -14.70 -0.31
CA LYS A 24 9.11 -14.20 -0.54
C LYS A 24 9.78 -14.81 -1.78
N LYS A 25 9.53 -16.09 -2.05
CA LYS A 25 10.02 -16.76 -3.28
C LYS A 25 9.39 -16.23 -4.56
N LEU A 26 8.18 -15.66 -4.49
CA LEU A 26 7.49 -15.04 -5.64
C LEU A 26 7.90 -13.57 -5.82
N LEU A 27 8.16 -12.87 -4.72
CA LEU A 27 8.58 -11.47 -4.69
C LEU A 27 10.08 -11.35 -4.99
N VAL A 28 10.45 -11.67 -6.23
CA VAL A 28 11.83 -11.58 -6.72
C VAL A 28 12.09 -10.20 -7.34
N PRO A 29 13.25 -9.57 -7.06
CA PRO A 29 13.63 -8.31 -7.68
C PRO A 29 13.68 -8.38 -9.22
N GLY A 30 13.55 -7.24 -9.87
CA GLY A 30 13.71 -7.12 -11.34
C GLY A 30 12.44 -7.32 -12.15
N LYS A 31 11.38 -7.86 -11.56
CA LYS A 31 10.07 -8.07 -12.24
C LYS A 31 9.04 -6.99 -11.93
N ILE A 32 9.09 -6.41 -10.73
CA ILE A 32 8.11 -5.45 -10.21
C ILE A 32 8.61 -4.03 -10.51
N GLN A 33 7.79 -3.21 -11.18
CA GLN A 33 8.17 -1.82 -11.51
C GLN A 33 7.70 -0.82 -10.46
N HIS A 34 6.60 -1.11 -9.77
CA HIS A 34 6.03 -0.26 -8.71
C HIS A 34 5.55 -1.12 -7.53
N VAL A 35 5.70 -0.59 -6.32
CA VAL A 35 5.10 -1.14 -5.10
C VAL A 35 4.15 -0.08 -4.53
N LEU A 36 2.91 -0.46 -4.29
CA LEU A 36 1.90 0.31 -3.58
C LEU A 36 1.64 -0.36 -2.23
N CYS A 37 2.09 0.29 -1.16
CA CYS A 37 1.99 -0.21 0.19
C CYS A 37 0.94 0.55 0.99
N THR A 38 -0.07 -0.15 1.52
CA THR A 38 -1.16 0.46 2.31
C THR A 38 -0.73 0.85 3.73
N GLY A 39 0.52 0.65 4.13
CA GLY A 39 1.03 0.96 5.47
C GLY A 39 0.98 -0.24 6.41
N ASP A 40 1.12 0.05 7.71
CA ASP A 40 1.30 -0.92 8.79
C ASP A 40 2.49 -1.86 8.53
N LEU A 41 3.62 -1.25 8.11
CA LEU A 41 4.92 -1.91 8.02
C LEU A 41 5.57 -2.04 9.40
N CYS A 42 5.34 -1.05 10.27
CA CYS A 42 5.81 -0.91 11.65
C CYS A 42 7.33 -0.75 11.84
N VAL A 43 8.17 -1.34 10.98
CA VAL A 43 9.64 -1.26 11.10
C VAL A 43 10.35 -0.92 9.78
N LYS A 44 11.56 -0.37 9.89
CA LYS A 44 12.32 0.15 8.74
C LYS A 44 12.76 -0.99 7.83
N GLU A 45 13.07 -2.14 8.39
CA GLU A 45 13.52 -3.34 7.69
C GLU A 45 12.44 -3.85 6.71
N ALA A 46 11.17 -3.75 7.08
CA ALA A 46 10.05 -4.07 6.20
C ALA A 46 9.98 -3.11 5.01
N TYR A 47 10.18 -1.81 5.25
CA TYR A 47 10.23 -0.80 4.18
C TYR A 47 11.45 -1.00 3.26
N ASP A 48 12.63 -1.25 3.83
CA ASP A 48 13.86 -1.51 3.08
C ASP A 48 13.74 -2.77 2.22
N TYR A 49 13.07 -3.82 2.74
CA TYR A 49 12.75 -5.02 1.97
C TYR A 49 11.91 -4.69 0.74
N LEU A 50 10.83 -3.91 0.89
CA LEU A 50 9.99 -3.50 -0.25
C LEU A 50 10.76 -2.66 -1.27
N ARG A 51 11.65 -1.77 -0.82
CA ARG A 51 12.54 -0.98 -1.70
C ARG A 51 13.47 -1.86 -2.53
N GLY A 52 13.89 -3.00 -2.00
CA GLY A 52 14.73 -3.98 -2.71
C GLY A 52 13.99 -4.77 -3.81
N LEU A 53 12.65 -4.74 -3.84
CA LEU A 53 11.86 -5.48 -4.85
C LEU A 53 11.83 -4.76 -6.21
N CYS A 54 11.96 -3.43 -6.21
CA CYS A 54 11.92 -2.61 -7.41
C CYS A 54 13.33 -2.29 -7.93
N PRO A 55 13.57 -2.31 -9.25
CA PRO A 55 14.82 -1.79 -9.84
C PRO A 55 15.07 -0.32 -9.50
N ASN A 56 13.99 0.48 -9.39
CA ASN A 56 14.04 1.85 -8.92
C ASN A 56 13.37 1.95 -7.53
N PRO A 57 14.14 2.12 -6.44
CA PRO A 57 13.59 2.27 -5.10
C PRO A 57 12.63 3.47 -4.93
N GLY A 58 12.71 4.47 -5.82
CA GLY A 58 11.76 5.60 -5.85
C GLY A 58 10.34 5.22 -6.25
N ASN A 59 10.15 4.03 -6.83
CA ASN A 59 8.83 3.50 -7.21
C ASN A 59 8.18 2.67 -6.09
N VAL A 60 8.67 2.80 -4.86
CA VAL A 60 7.99 2.27 -3.67
C VAL A 60 7.19 3.40 -3.03
N HIS A 61 5.88 3.20 -2.98
CA HIS A 61 4.92 4.18 -2.51
C HIS A 61 4.24 3.61 -1.27
N VAL A 62 4.41 4.27 -0.13
CA VAL A 62 3.84 3.83 1.16
C VAL A 62 2.96 4.96 1.67
N VAL A 63 1.84 4.61 2.29
CA VAL A 63 0.99 5.54 3.06
C VAL A 63 1.00 5.15 4.52
N GLN A 64 0.66 6.11 5.38
CA GLN A 64 0.65 5.98 6.82
C GLN A 64 -0.44 5.01 7.29
N GLY A 65 -0.02 3.90 7.92
CA GLY A 65 -0.90 3.01 8.67
C GLY A 65 -1.16 3.48 10.11
N VAL A 66 -2.05 2.76 10.79
CA VAL A 66 -2.41 3.05 12.21
C VAL A 66 -1.23 2.81 13.14
N TYR A 67 -0.38 1.82 12.83
CA TYR A 67 0.72 1.35 13.68
C TYR A 67 2.11 1.67 13.12
N ASP A 68 2.18 2.50 12.09
CA ASP A 68 3.46 2.98 11.58
C ASP A 68 3.97 4.11 12.48
N GLU A 69 4.83 3.80 13.45
CA GLU A 69 5.40 4.80 14.38
C GLU A 69 6.59 5.59 13.78
N MET A 70 6.69 5.65 12.44
CA MET A 70 7.87 6.15 11.70
C MET A 70 8.00 7.68 11.66
N GLY A 71 7.31 8.40 12.54
CA GLY A 71 7.49 9.84 12.74
C GLY A 71 7.65 10.19 14.22
N GLY A 72 8.88 10.41 14.68
CA GLY A 72 9.12 11.32 15.82
C GLY A 72 10.20 10.98 16.85
N ALA A 73 10.64 9.72 17.03
CA ALA A 73 11.63 9.41 18.08
C ALA A 73 13.06 9.15 17.55
N HIS A 74 13.22 8.62 16.33
CA HIS A 74 14.52 8.14 15.83
C HIS A 74 14.81 8.45 14.34
N GLY A 75 14.36 9.60 13.82
CA GLY A 75 14.73 10.04 12.46
C GLY A 75 14.09 9.23 11.31
N GLY A 76 12.91 8.66 11.55
CA GLY A 76 12.15 7.87 10.56
C GLY A 76 11.55 8.69 9.42
N VAL A 77 11.15 8.00 8.35
CA VAL A 77 10.46 8.57 7.19
C VAL A 77 8.97 8.70 7.51
N ALA A 78 8.47 9.93 7.61
CA ALA A 78 7.04 10.17 7.73
C ALA A 78 6.33 9.77 6.42
N PHE A 79 5.40 8.80 6.50
CA PHE A 79 4.58 8.43 5.34
C PHE A 79 3.38 9.37 5.23
N PRO A 80 2.95 9.71 4.01
CA PRO A 80 1.75 10.53 3.81
C PRO A 80 0.49 9.70 4.12
N GLU A 81 -0.57 10.35 4.61
CA GLU A 81 -1.89 9.71 4.82
C GLU A 81 -2.50 9.13 3.53
N THR A 82 -2.33 9.85 2.43
CA THR A 82 -2.84 9.46 1.11
C THR A 82 -1.81 9.76 0.04
N LYS A 83 -1.80 8.99 -1.04
CA LYS A 83 -0.92 9.24 -2.18
C LYS A 83 -1.62 8.92 -3.50
N THR A 84 -1.37 9.75 -4.51
CA THR A 84 -1.80 9.49 -5.88
C THR A 84 -0.58 9.19 -6.74
N VAL A 85 -0.61 8.10 -7.48
CA VAL A 85 0.49 7.62 -8.33
C VAL A 85 -0.05 7.38 -9.73
N ARG A 86 0.63 7.90 -10.76
CA ARG A 86 0.29 7.61 -12.15
C ARG A 86 1.13 6.46 -12.67
N VAL A 87 0.50 5.40 -13.15
CA VAL A 87 1.16 4.24 -13.74
C VAL A 87 0.55 3.95 -15.11
N GLY A 88 1.28 4.29 -16.17
CA GLY A 88 0.76 4.25 -17.54
C GLY A 88 -0.43 5.20 -17.71
N ALA A 89 -1.55 4.67 -18.17
CA ALA A 89 -2.78 5.43 -18.37
C ALA A 89 -3.60 5.63 -17.07
N PHE A 90 -3.31 4.85 -16.02
CA PHE A 90 -4.10 4.85 -14.79
C PHE A 90 -3.53 5.80 -13.73
N THR A 91 -4.42 6.53 -13.09
CA THR A 91 -4.21 7.26 -11.84
C THR A 91 -4.63 6.36 -10.69
N ILE A 92 -3.72 6.04 -9.78
CA ILE A 92 -3.97 5.13 -8.67
C ILE A 92 -3.93 5.90 -7.36
N GLY A 93 -5.04 5.91 -6.62
CA GLY A 93 -5.12 6.41 -5.26
C GLY A 93 -4.72 5.33 -4.26
N LEU A 94 -3.97 5.72 -3.25
CA LEU A 94 -3.49 4.86 -2.18
C LEU A 94 -3.82 5.51 -0.84
N ILE A 95 -4.45 4.75 0.05
CA ILE A 95 -4.84 5.15 1.40
C ILE A 95 -4.88 3.90 2.29
N HIS A 96 -4.55 4.01 3.58
CA HIS A 96 -4.54 2.85 4.46
C HIS A 96 -5.95 2.25 4.64
N GLY A 97 -6.96 3.07 4.91
CA GLY A 97 -8.36 2.66 4.98
C GLY A 97 -9.02 2.79 6.34
N HIS A 98 -8.24 2.95 7.42
CA HIS A 98 -8.77 3.20 8.77
C HIS A 98 -9.60 4.49 8.84
N GLN A 99 -9.33 5.42 7.92
CA GLN A 99 -10.01 6.71 7.77
C GLN A 99 -11.42 6.57 7.14
N ILE A 100 -11.76 5.43 6.53
CA ILE A 100 -12.96 5.24 5.73
C ILE A 100 -13.98 4.41 6.51
N VAL A 101 -15.01 5.05 7.07
CA VAL A 101 -15.99 4.41 7.95
C VAL A 101 -17.38 4.41 7.29
N PRO A 102 -18.12 3.28 7.26
CA PRO A 102 -17.76 1.97 7.79
C PRO A 102 -16.61 1.31 7.01
N TRP A 103 -15.78 0.53 7.70
CA TRP A 103 -14.62 -0.11 7.09
C TRP A 103 -15.05 -1.08 6.00
N GLY A 104 -14.56 -0.82 4.80
CA GLY A 104 -14.91 -1.62 3.64
C GLY A 104 -16.32 -1.40 3.11
N ASP A 105 -17.00 -0.34 3.53
CA ASP A 105 -18.20 0.09 2.84
C ASP A 105 -17.86 0.56 1.42
N VAL A 106 -18.53 -0.04 0.45
CA VAL A 106 -18.21 0.10 -0.96
C VAL A 106 -18.55 1.51 -1.48
N ASP A 107 -19.64 2.11 -1.00
CA ASP A 107 -20.06 3.45 -1.41
C ASP A 107 -19.13 4.52 -0.82
N GLN A 108 -18.66 4.33 0.42
CA GLN A 108 -17.64 5.19 1.02
C GLN A 108 -16.31 5.09 0.28
N LEU A 109 -15.88 3.88 -0.11
CA LEU A 109 -14.68 3.68 -0.91
C LEU A 109 -14.80 4.39 -2.27
N ALA A 110 -15.94 4.29 -2.95
CA ALA A 110 -16.20 5.00 -4.20
C ALA A 110 -16.18 6.53 -4.02
N SER A 111 -16.72 7.04 -2.91
CA SER A 111 -16.65 8.46 -2.55
C SER A 111 -15.19 8.94 -2.41
N VAL A 112 -14.33 8.17 -1.73
CA VAL A 112 -12.90 8.50 -1.58
C VAL A 112 -12.16 8.42 -2.91
N GLN A 113 -12.43 7.40 -3.74
CA GLN A 113 -11.87 7.29 -5.08
C GLN A 113 -12.18 8.54 -5.92
N ARG A 114 -13.44 9.01 -5.91
CA ARG A 114 -13.85 10.24 -6.59
C ARG A 114 -13.14 11.47 -6.02
N LYS A 115 -13.05 11.58 -4.68
CA LYS A 115 -12.35 12.69 -4.01
C LYS A 115 -10.87 12.75 -4.40
N MET A 116 -10.22 11.60 -4.54
CA MET A 116 -8.82 11.49 -4.97
C MET A 116 -8.64 11.62 -6.49
N ASN A 117 -9.73 11.68 -7.26
CA ASN A 117 -9.73 11.69 -8.72
C ASN A 117 -8.84 10.57 -9.31
N ALA A 118 -8.98 9.36 -8.77
CA ALA A 118 -8.18 8.20 -9.15
C ALA A 118 -9.00 7.21 -9.99
N ASP A 119 -8.42 6.57 -10.98
CA ASP A 119 -9.08 5.51 -11.75
C ASP A 119 -9.16 4.19 -10.95
N VAL A 120 -8.15 3.93 -10.10
CA VAL A 120 -8.08 2.77 -9.21
C VAL A 120 -7.80 3.23 -7.80
N LEU A 121 -8.50 2.69 -6.80
CA LEU A 121 -8.23 2.94 -5.38
C LEU A 121 -7.70 1.66 -4.71
N VAL A 122 -6.52 1.76 -4.09
CA VAL A 122 -5.89 0.70 -3.30
C VAL A 122 -6.03 1.04 -1.83
N VAL A 123 -6.67 0.14 -1.07
CA VAL A 123 -7.01 0.32 0.35
C VAL A 123 -6.71 -0.96 1.12
N GLY A 124 -6.16 -0.80 2.33
CA GLY A 124 -5.92 -1.88 3.30
C GLY A 124 -6.97 -1.87 4.42
N HIS A 125 -6.53 -2.08 5.66
CA HIS A 125 -7.35 -2.00 6.88
C HIS A 125 -8.62 -2.88 6.83
N ARG A 126 -8.50 -4.04 6.20
CA ARG A 126 -9.59 -5.02 6.02
C ARG A 126 -9.13 -6.40 6.47
N ALA A 127 -10.09 -7.24 6.87
CA ALA A 127 -9.82 -8.62 7.31
C ALA A 127 -9.42 -9.58 6.17
N GLY A 128 -9.38 -9.14 4.91
CA GLY A 128 -9.03 -9.97 3.77
C GLY A 128 -8.94 -9.20 2.45
N PHE A 129 -8.39 -9.87 1.43
CA PHE A 129 -8.32 -9.36 0.06
C PHE A 129 -9.71 -9.30 -0.58
N ALA A 130 -9.97 -8.21 -1.31
CA ALA A 130 -11.12 -8.07 -2.18
C ALA A 130 -10.78 -7.20 -3.40
N SER A 131 -11.46 -7.44 -4.51
CA SER A 131 -11.44 -6.57 -5.68
C SER A 131 -12.87 -6.32 -6.16
N HIS A 132 -13.19 -5.07 -6.48
CA HIS A 132 -14.50 -4.66 -6.96
C HIS A 132 -14.33 -3.76 -8.19
N LYS A 133 -15.22 -3.92 -9.17
CA LYS A 133 -15.39 -2.96 -10.27
C LYS A 133 -16.74 -2.28 -10.05
N ILE A 134 -16.74 -0.95 -10.00
CA ILE A 134 -17.91 -0.15 -9.65
C ILE A 134 -17.90 1.07 -10.54
N GLU A 135 -19.05 1.33 -11.19
CA GLU A 135 -19.21 2.33 -12.23
C GLU A 135 -18.35 2.03 -13.49
N ASP A 136 -18.86 2.39 -14.67
CA ASP A 136 -18.15 2.22 -15.95
C ASP A 136 -17.36 3.47 -16.33
N ARG A 137 -16.45 3.89 -15.44
CA ARG A 137 -15.47 4.92 -15.75
C ARG A 137 -14.19 4.34 -16.35
#